data_AF-A0A6I2W8T0-F1
#
_entry.id   AF-A0A6I2W8T0-F1
#
_cell.length_a   1.000
_cell.length_b   1.000
_cell.length_c   1.000
_cell.angle_alpha   90.00
_cell.angle_beta   90.00
_cell.angle_gamma   90.00
#
_symmetry.space_group_name_H-M   'P 1'
#
loop_
_entity.id
_entity.type
_entity.pdbx_description
1 polymer ?
#
loop_
_entity_poly.entity_id
_entity_poly.type
_entity_poly.pdbx_seq_one_letter_code
_entity_poly.pdbx_strand_id
1 'polypeptide(L)'
;MAIDNPHLIWIDCEMTGLSLKDDALVEIAVQVTDSELNPIGDGIDILIATTPEKLAGMNEFVTNMHTESGLLPLISSGTTLADAEAKVIAHLESVGVEAGKSPLAGNSISTDRNFIARDMPLLDAFLHYRIIDVSSIKEIARRWYASAYFNAPKKTGNHRAMGDVKDSIEELKY
;
A
#
# COMPACT_ATOMS: atom_id res chain seq x y z
N MET A 1 12.55 -27.13 -14.69
CA MET A 1 13.16 -25.88 -14.19
C MET A 1 12.23 -25.37 -13.11
N ALA A 2 12.73 -25.06 -11.92
CA ALA A 2 11.91 -24.35 -10.94
C ALA A 2 11.51 -23.02 -11.59
N ILE A 3 10.21 -22.71 -11.60
CA ILE A 3 9.75 -21.38 -11.99
C ILE A 3 10.20 -20.48 -10.86
N ASP A 4 11.22 -19.65 -11.12
CA ASP A 4 11.66 -18.64 -10.19
C ASP A 4 10.61 -17.52 -10.21
N ASN A 5 9.71 -17.55 -9.24
CA ASN A 5 8.67 -16.54 -9.11
C ASN A 5 9.30 -15.30 -8.48
N PRO A 6 9.17 -14.12 -9.10
CA PRO A 6 9.66 -12.89 -8.47
C PRO A 6 8.91 -12.65 -7.15
N HIS A 7 9.56 -11.93 -6.23
CA HIS A 7 8.94 -11.48 -4.99
C HIS A 7 7.64 -10.69 -5.25
N LEU A 8 6.79 -10.60 -4.25
CA LEU A 8 5.62 -9.71 -4.26
C LEU A 8 5.94 -8.46 -3.45
N ILE A 9 5.57 -7.29 -3.98
CA ILE A 9 5.74 -6.00 -3.30
C ILE A 9 4.38 -5.54 -2.82
N TRP A 10 4.13 -5.65 -1.53
CA TRP A 10 2.89 -5.22 -0.90
C TRP A 10 2.99 -3.76 -0.51
N ILE A 11 2.07 -2.94 -0.97
CA ILE A 11 2.01 -1.52 -0.63
C ILE A 11 0.61 -1.16 -0.19
N ASP A 12 0.54 -0.24 0.76
CA ASP A 12 -0.66 0.52 1.07
C ASP A 12 -0.25 2.00 1.25
N CYS A 13 -1.11 2.89 0.78
CA CYS A 13 -0.93 4.33 0.87
C CYS A 13 -2.11 4.97 1.58
N GLU A 14 -1.82 5.91 2.47
CA GLU A 14 -2.84 6.81 3.02
C GLU A 14 -2.82 8.14 2.27
N MET A 15 -4.01 8.66 1.97
CA MET A 15 -4.18 9.91 1.21
C MET A 15 -5.12 10.87 1.94
N THR A 16 -5.07 12.16 1.55
CA THR A 16 -6.07 13.16 1.97
C THR A 16 -7.44 12.97 1.27
N GLY A 17 -7.52 12.04 0.33
CA GLY A 17 -8.72 11.70 -0.44
C GLY A 17 -8.38 10.90 -1.70
N LEU A 18 -9.31 10.83 -2.65
CA LEU A 18 -9.20 9.98 -3.85
C LEU A 18 -9.01 10.77 -5.16
N SER A 19 -8.93 12.11 -5.11
CA SER A 19 -8.68 12.96 -6.27
C SER A 19 -7.19 12.97 -6.61
N LEU A 20 -6.81 12.41 -7.76
CA LEU A 20 -5.46 12.55 -8.31
C LEU A 20 -5.08 13.99 -8.65
N LYS A 21 -6.02 14.94 -8.62
CA LYS A 21 -5.73 16.35 -8.83
C LYS A 21 -5.53 17.08 -7.49
N ASP A 22 -6.40 16.80 -6.53
CA ASP A 22 -6.59 17.65 -5.36
C ASP A 22 -6.04 17.02 -4.08
N ASP A 23 -5.83 15.70 -4.03
CA ASP A 23 -5.39 15.00 -2.83
C ASP A 23 -3.91 14.65 -2.84
N ALA A 24 -3.33 14.49 -1.65
CA ALA A 24 -1.93 14.17 -1.42
C ALA A 24 -1.78 12.78 -0.78
N LEU A 25 -0.71 12.08 -1.15
CA LEU A 25 -0.23 10.88 -0.47
C LEU A 25 0.53 11.31 0.79
N VAL A 26 0.18 10.73 1.95
CA VAL A 26 0.64 11.17 3.28
C VAL A 26 1.26 10.06 4.14
N GLU A 27 1.06 8.79 3.78
CA GLU A 27 1.77 7.65 4.35
C GLU A 27 1.96 6.60 3.25
N ILE A 28 3.09 5.90 3.26
CA ILE A 28 3.32 4.72 2.42
C ILE A 28 4.00 3.64 3.25
N ALA A 29 3.45 2.43 3.22
CA ALA A 29 4.08 1.26 3.79
C ALA A 29 4.39 0.23 2.72
N VAL A 30 5.50 -0.49 2.87
CA VAL A 30 5.93 -1.53 1.96
C VAL A 30 6.38 -2.77 2.72
N GLN A 31 5.87 -3.94 2.33
CA GLN A 31 6.34 -5.25 2.78
C GLN A 31 6.65 -6.12 1.56
N VAL A 32 7.80 -6.80 1.56
CA VAL A 32 8.12 -7.79 0.53
C VAL A 32 7.78 -9.18 1.04
N THR A 33 7.22 -10.03 0.18
CA THR A 33 7.05 -11.46 0.45
C THR A 33 7.64 -12.32 -0.66
N ASP A 34 7.93 -13.58 -0.36
CA ASP A 34 8.07 -14.60 -1.39
C ASP A 34 6.71 -14.93 -2.05
N SER A 35 6.72 -15.88 -3.00
CA SER A 35 5.50 -16.31 -3.69
C SER A 35 4.52 -17.10 -2.82
N GLU A 36 4.93 -17.55 -1.63
CA GLU A 36 4.10 -18.24 -0.65
C GLU A 36 3.62 -17.31 0.47
N LEU A 37 3.77 -15.98 0.27
CA LEU A 37 3.34 -14.92 1.17
C LEU A 37 4.12 -14.88 2.49
N ASN A 38 5.33 -15.45 2.54
CA ASN A 38 6.19 -15.32 3.71
C ASN A 38 6.92 -13.96 3.67
N PRO A 39 6.82 -13.13 4.72
CA PRO A 39 7.50 -11.84 4.78
C PRO A 39 9.02 -11.96 4.69
N ILE A 40 9.63 -11.08 3.89
CA ILE A 40 11.08 -10.90 3.75
C ILE A 40 11.45 -9.56 4.38
N GLY A 41 12.14 -9.61 5.53
CA GLY A 41 12.46 -8.43 6.33
C GLY A 41 11.22 -7.82 7.01
N ASP A 42 11.45 -6.71 7.74
CA ASP A 42 10.42 -6.08 8.59
C ASP A 42 9.50 -5.09 7.86
N GLY A 43 9.73 -4.87 6.56
CA GLY A 43 9.08 -3.82 5.78
C GLY A 43 9.58 -2.41 6.13
N ILE A 44 8.95 -1.40 5.54
CA ILE A 44 9.20 0.02 5.83
C ILE A 44 7.87 0.79 5.85
N ASP A 45 7.76 1.78 6.73
CA ASP A 45 6.59 2.64 6.92
C ASP A 45 7.07 4.10 6.99
N ILE A 46 6.56 4.96 6.10
CA ILE A 46 7.07 6.32 5.90
C ILE A 46 5.91 7.31 5.87
N LEU A 47 5.95 8.25 6.82
CA LEU A 47 5.11 9.44 6.81
C LEU A 47 5.62 10.47 5.80
N ILE A 48 4.71 11.08 5.05
CA ILE A 48 4.99 12.06 4.02
C ILE A 48 4.26 13.36 4.32
N ALA A 49 5.03 14.44 4.43
CA ALA A 49 4.46 15.75 4.73
C ALA A 49 3.72 16.33 3.52
N THR A 50 2.58 16.95 3.80
CA THR A 50 1.80 17.70 2.82
C THR A 50 1.46 19.10 3.34
N THR A 51 0.92 19.96 2.47
CA THR A 51 0.65 21.35 2.82
C THR A 51 -0.62 21.48 3.69
N PRO A 52 -0.73 22.55 4.51
CA PRO A 52 -1.94 22.81 5.29
C PRO A 52 -3.21 22.91 4.43
N GLU A 53 -3.10 23.39 3.20
CA GLU A 53 -4.23 23.50 2.27
C GLU A 53 -4.76 22.13 1.85
N LYS A 54 -3.86 21.16 1.63
CA LYS A 54 -4.23 19.77 1.31
C LYS A 54 -4.89 19.09 2.51
N LEU A 55 -4.37 19.31 3.72
CA LEU A 55 -4.99 18.80 4.95
C LEU A 55 -6.38 19.41 5.19
N ALA A 56 -6.54 20.71 4.96
CA ALA A 56 -7.83 21.40 5.09
C ALA A 56 -8.84 21.00 4.01
N GLY A 57 -8.37 20.44 2.89
CA GLY A 57 -9.21 19.96 1.78
C GLY A 57 -9.84 18.59 2.01
N MET A 58 -9.45 17.87 3.07
CA MET A 58 -10.03 16.57 3.40
C MET A 58 -11.53 16.70 3.72
N ASN A 59 -12.33 15.74 3.26
CA ASN A 59 -13.72 15.66 3.66
C ASN A 59 -13.84 15.16 5.12
N GLU A 60 -15.06 15.24 5.67
CA GLU A 60 -15.34 14.82 7.05
C GLU A 60 -14.96 13.36 7.33
N PHE A 61 -15.23 12.46 6.37
CA PHE A 61 -14.92 11.04 6.51
C PHE A 61 -13.42 10.79 6.63
N VAL A 62 -12.61 11.34 5.73
CA VAL A 62 -11.14 11.20 5.75
C VAL A 62 -10.54 11.87 6.98
N THR A 63 -11.05 13.04 7.35
CA THR A 63 -10.59 13.76 8.55
C THR A 63 -10.81 12.92 9.81
N ASN A 64 -12.00 12.33 9.97
CA ASN A 64 -12.31 11.50 11.12
C ASN A 64 -11.47 10.21 11.12
N MET A 65 -11.33 9.55 9.97
CA MET A 65 -10.49 8.36 9.81
C MET A 65 -9.05 8.63 10.27
N HIS A 66 -8.39 9.66 9.74
CA HIS A 66 -7.00 9.97 10.09
C HIS A 66 -6.85 10.49 11.53
N THR A 67 -7.92 11.02 12.12
CA THR A 67 -7.95 11.38 13.53
C THR A 67 -8.00 10.14 14.41
N GLU A 68 -8.89 9.19 14.10
CA GLU A 68 -9.07 7.93 14.83
C GLU A 68 -7.86 6.99 14.70
N SER A 69 -7.22 6.96 13.52
CA SER A 69 -5.99 6.19 13.30
C SER A 69 -4.75 6.81 13.98
N GLY A 70 -4.85 8.07 14.40
CA GLY A 70 -3.74 8.84 14.95
C GLY A 70 -2.74 9.33 13.90
N LEU A 71 -3.03 9.16 12.61
CA LEU A 71 -2.16 9.61 11.51
C LEU A 71 -2.13 11.14 11.38
N LEU A 72 -3.29 11.80 11.49
CA LEU A 72 -3.43 13.24 11.23
C LEU A 72 -2.39 14.13 11.94
N PRO A 73 -2.11 14.00 13.25
CA PRO A 73 -1.10 14.83 13.92
C PRO A 73 0.33 14.55 13.46
N LEU A 74 0.60 13.40 12.83
CA LEU A 74 1.93 12.97 12.40
C LEU A 74 2.27 13.42 10.97
N ILE A 75 1.28 13.70 10.13
CA ILE A 75 1.52 14.03 8.71
C ILE A 75 2.50 15.20 8.56
N SER A 76 2.36 16.25 9.36
CA SER A 76 3.21 17.44 9.26
C SER A 76 4.70 17.21 9.58
N SER A 77 5.04 16.12 10.28
CA SER A 77 6.43 15.75 10.59
C SER A 77 7.02 14.74 9.59
N GLY A 78 6.24 14.34 8.57
CA GLY A 78 6.67 13.46 7.52
C GLY A 78 7.84 14.00 6.69
N THR A 79 8.43 13.11 5.90
CA THR A 79 9.53 13.45 4.97
C THR A 79 8.97 13.95 3.64
N THR A 80 9.83 14.32 2.68
CA THR A 80 9.37 14.73 1.35
C THR A 80 9.00 13.51 0.49
N LEU A 81 8.17 13.68 -0.54
CA LEU A 81 7.86 12.61 -1.50
C LEU A 81 9.13 12.00 -2.11
N ALA A 82 10.08 12.83 -2.52
CA ALA A 82 11.33 12.38 -3.13
C ALA A 82 12.19 11.55 -2.15
N ASP A 83 12.27 11.96 -0.89
CA ASP A 83 12.99 11.20 0.14
C ASP A 83 12.29 9.88 0.46
N ALA A 84 10.95 9.88 0.51
CA ALA A 84 10.16 8.67 0.74
C ALA A 84 10.34 7.68 -0.40
N GLU A 85 10.22 8.14 -1.66
CA GLU A 85 10.46 7.33 -2.86
C GLU A 85 11.86 6.70 -2.84
N ALA A 86 12.90 7.49 -2.57
CA ALA A 86 14.27 6.99 -2.50
C ALA A 86 14.46 5.94 -1.40
N LYS A 87 13.84 6.13 -0.22
CA LYS A 87 13.87 5.16 0.88
C LYS A 87 13.15 3.85 0.53
N VAL A 88 12.01 3.93 -0.16
CA VAL A 88 11.28 2.74 -0.62
C VAL A 88 12.10 1.94 -1.62
N ILE A 89 12.65 2.60 -2.64
CA ILE A 89 13.51 1.92 -3.65
C ILE A 89 14.72 1.28 -2.97
N ALA A 90 15.41 2.02 -2.09
CA ALA A 90 16.55 1.49 -1.36
C ALA A 90 16.18 0.27 -0.49
N HIS A 91 15.00 0.30 0.15
CA HIS A 91 14.48 -0.85 0.90
C HIS A 91 14.26 -2.07 -0.01
N LEU A 92 13.58 -1.89 -1.15
CA LEU A 92 13.32 -2.96 -2.12
C LEU A 92 14.62 -3.59 -2.63
N GLU A 93 15.62 -2.78 -2.99
CA GLU A 93 16.94 -3.25 -3.40
C GLU A 93 17.65 -4.02 -2.28
N SER A 94 17.57 -3.54 -1.03
CA SER A 94 18.22 -4.17 0.12
C SER A 94 17.71 -5.59 0.43
N VAL A 95 16.45 -5.89 0.06
CA VAL A 95 15.85 -7.23 0.22
C VAL A 95 15.86 -8.04 -1.08
N GLY A 96 16.63 -7.61 -2.08
CA GLY A 96 16.89 -8.37 -3.31
C GLY A 96 15.77 -8.34 -4.35
N VAL A 97 14.87 -7.35 -4.29
CA VAL A 97 13.88 -7.16 -5.34
C VAL A 97 14.54 -6.57 -6.59
N GLU A 98 14.30 -7.20 -7.74
CA GLU A 98 14.78 -6.72 -9.02
C GLU A 98 13.75 -5.80 -9.70
N ALA A 99 14.23 -4.65 -10.19
CA ALA A 99 13.41 -3.70 -10.93
C ALA A 99 12.71 -4.35 -12.13
N GLY A 100 11.43 -4.03 -12.30
CA GLY A 100 10.59 -4.44 -13.41
C GLY A 100 10.11 -5.89 -13.37
N LYS A 101 10.44 -6.68 -12.34
CA LYS A 101 10.01 -8.09 -12.23
C LYS A 101 8.80 -8.30 -11.33
N SER A 102 8.83 -7.71 -10.15
CA SER A 102 7.85 -7.96 -9.09
C SER A 102 6.56 -7.16 -9.30
N PRO A 103 5.37 -7.79 -9.27
CA PRO A 103 4.10 -7.09 -9.31
C PRO A 103 3.81 -6.39 -7.98
N LEU A 104 3.06 -5.30 -8.08
CA LEU A 104 2.51 -4.60 -6.92
C LEU A 104 1.30 -5.37 -6.36
N ALA A 105 1.21 -5.54 -5.05
CA ALA A 105 0.16 -6.28 -4.37
C ALA A 105 -0.50 -5.46 -3.26
N GLY A 106 -1.79 -5.72 -3.02
CA GLY A 106 -2.56 -5.08 -1.94
C GLY A 106 -4.07 -5.12 -2.20
N ASN A 107 -4.86 -4.55 -1.31
CA ASN A 107 -6.30 -4.41 -1.50
C ASN A 107 -6.64 -3.18 -2.33
N SER A 108 -7.44 -3.34 -3.39
CA SER A 108 -7.88 -2.21 -4.23
C SER A 108 -6.71 -1.38 -4.77
N ILE A 109 -5.56 -2.04 -4.92
CA ILE A 109 -4.21 -1.49 -5.10
C ILE A 109 -4.05 -0.62 -6.36
N SER A 110 -5.02 -0.68 -7.27
CA SER A 110 -5.11 0.24 -8.41
C SER A 110 -5.22 1.71 -7.97
N THR A 111 -5.80 1.99 -6.80
CA THR A 111 -5.92 3.35 -6.25
C THR A 111 -4.54 3.87 -5.89
N ASP A 112 -3.80 3.14 -5.08
CA ASP A 112 -2.43 3.41 -4.66
C ASP A 112 -1.51 3.53 -5.88
N ARG A 113 -1.65 2.61 -6.84
CA ARG A 113 -0.87 2.63 -8.08
C ARG A 113 -1.00 3.96 -8.81
N ASN A 114 -2.18 4.56 -8.84
CA ASN A 114 -2.38 5.85 -9.51
C ASN A 114 -1.69 7.01 -8.78
N PHE A 115 -1.67 7.00 -7.43
CA PHE A 115 -0.93 7.99 -6.65
C PHE A 115 0.58 7.79 -6.77
N ILE A 116 1.05 6.53 -6.73
CA ILE A 116 2.46 6.17 -6.96
C ILE A 116 2.91 6.64 -8.35
N ALA A 117 2.14 6.37 -9.40
CA ALA A 117 2.46 6.83 -10.75
C ALA A 117 2.57 8.35 -10.88
N ARG A 118 1.77 9.10 -10.11
CA ARG A 118 1.75 10.57 -10.11
C ARG A 118 2.90 11.15 -9.29
N ASP A 119 3.12 10.62 -8.09
CA ASP A 119 3.94 11.25 -7.04
C ASP A 119 5.32 10.60 -6.88
N MET A 120 5.46 9.33 -7.27
CA MET A 120 6.67 8.52 -7.14
C MET A 120 6.98 7.80 -8.46
N PRO A 121 7.33 8.53 -9.53
CA PRO A 121 7.51 7.97 -10.87
C PRO A 121 8.70 7.00 -11.01
N LEU A 122 9.74 7.14 -10.17
CA LEU A 122 10.86 6.18 -10.15
C LEU A 122 10.42 4.87 -9.51
N LEU A 123 9.61 4.93 -8.44
CA LEU A 123 9.01 3.74 -7.85
C LEU A 123 8.05 3.07 -8.84
N ASP A 124 7.19 3.84 -9.51
CA ASP A 124 6.27 3.31 -10.52
C ASP A 124 7.00 2.53 -11.63
N ALA A 125 8.13 3.07 -12.10
CA ALA A 125 9.00 2.45 -13.11
C ALA A 125 9.78 1.23 -12.58
N PHE A 126 10.08 1.21 -11.27
CA PHE A 126 10.72 0.07 -10.62
C PHE A 126 9.77 -1.13 -10.51
N LEU A 127 8.47 -0.89 -10.38
CA LEU A 127 7.45 -1.92 -10.23
C LEU A 127 7.06 -2.54 -11.59
N HIS A 128 6.70 -3.83 -11.61
CA HIS A 128 6.09 -4.43 -12.81
C HIS A 128 4.69 -3.85 -13.07
N TYR A 129 4.25 -3.80 -14.33
CA TYR A 129 2.98 -3.18 -14.74
C TYR A 129 1.72 -3.92 -14.25
N ARG A 130 1.87 -5.20 -13.86
CA ARG A 130 0.77 -6.01 -13.32
C ARG A 130 0.64 -5.80 -11.82
N ILE A 131 -0.59 -5.95 -11.37
CA ILE A 131 -0.95 -5.93 -9.96
C ILE A 131 -1.53 -7.28 -9.52
N ILE A 132 -1.39 -7.59 -8.23
CA ILE A 132 -2.17 -8.60 -7.53
C ILE A 132 -3.14 -7.87 -6.62
N ASP A 133 -4.39 -7.73 -7.06
CA ASP A 133 -5.42 -7.03 -6.31
C ASP A 133 -6.25 -8.03 -5.49
N VAL A 134 -6.02 -8.03 -4.17
CA VAL A 134 -6.73 -8.91 -3.21
C VAL A 134 -8.23 -8.64 -3.22
N SER A 135 -8.65 -7.39 -3.48
CA SER A 135 -10.07 -7.05 -3.58
C SER A 135 -10.76 -7.72 -4.78
N SER A 136 -10.03 -7.96 -5.87
CA SER A 136 -10.56 -8.73 -7.01
C SER A 136 -10.89 -10.17 -6.60
N ILE A 137 -10.01 -10.80 -5.80
CA ILE A 137 -10.21 -12.16 -5.28
C ILE A 137 -11.36 -12.17 -4.26
N LYS A 138 -11.43 -11.19 -3.36
CA LYS A 138 -12.54 -11.01 -2.43
C LYS A 138 -13.90 -10.92 -3.13
N GLU A 139 -14.01 -10.13 -4.21
CA GLU A 139 -15.27 -10.00 -4.94
C GLU A 139 -15.67 -11.29 -5.66
N ILE A 140 -14.69 -12.08 -6.13
CA ILE A 140 -14.92 -13.43 -6.67
C ILE A 140 -15.42 -14.36 -5.55
N ALA A 141 -14.72 -14.39 -4.41
CA ALA A 141 -15.08 -15.22 -3.26
C ALA A 141 -16.48 -14.89 -2.74
N ARG A 142 -16.85 -13.62 -2.66
CA ARG A 142 -18.20 -13.18 -2.27
C ARG A 142 -19.31 -13.78 -3.13
N ARG A 143 -19.06 -13.95 -4.43
CA ARG A 143 -20.06 -14.45 -5.40
C ARG A 143 -20.06 -15.97 -5.51
N TRP A 144 -18.89 -16.60 -5.50
CA TRP A 144 -18.74 -18.02 -5.85
C TRP A 144 -18.34 -18.90 -4.66
N TYR A 145 -17.79 -18.32 -3.60
CA TYR A 145 -17.28 -19.01 -2.42
C TYR A 145 -17.73 -18.29 -1.13
N ALA A 146 -19.04 -18.05 -0.99
CA ALA A 146 -19.60 -17.23 0.09
C ALA A 146 -19.14 -17.66 1.49
N SER A 147 -18.93 -18.96 1.71
CA SER A 147 -18.40 -19.46 2.99
C SER A 147 -16.99 -18.95 3.29
N ALA A 148 -16.10 -18.87 2.29
CA ALA A 148 -14.77 -18.29 2.51
C ALA A 148 -14.89 -16.80 2.82
N TYR A 149 -15.67 -16.06 2.02
CA TYR A 149 -15.89 -14.63 2.23
C TYR A 149 -16.37 -14.27 3.65
N PHE A 150 -17.39 -14.96 4.18
CA PHE A 150 -17.93 -14.64 5.51
C PHE A 150 -17.05 -15.08 6.69
N ASN A 151 -16.08 -15.98 6.44
CA ASN A 151 -15.16 -16.46 7.47
C ASN A 151 -13.74 -15.87 7.32
N ALA A 152 -13.55 -14.94 6.38
CA ALA A 152 -12.29 -14.22 6.23
C ALA A 152 -11.92 -13.47 7.53
N PRO A 153 -10.62 -13.37 7.85
CA PRO A 153 -10.16 -12.67 9.04
C PRO A 153 -10.63 -11.21 9.04
N LYS A 154 -10.93 -10.69 10.24
CA LYS A 154 -11.28 -9.27 10.39
C LYS A 154 -10.03 -8.43 10.23
N LYS A 155 -10.16 -7.32 9.51
CA LYS A 155 -9.13 -6.30 9.41
C LYS A 155 -8.89 -5.62 10.77
N THR A 156 -7.63 -5.31 11.04
CA THR A 156 -7.12 -4.71 12.28
C THR A 156 -6.18 -3.52 12.06
N GLY A 157 -5.81 -3.22 10.82
CA GLY A 157 -4.82 -2.20 10.47
C GLY A 157 -5.20 -0.77 10.80
N ASN A 158 -6.51 -0.50 10.96
CA ASN A 158 -7.05 0.77 11.46
C ASN A 158 -6.63 2.00 10.62
N HIS A 159 -6.56 1.85 9.28
CA HIS A 159 -6.17 2.94 8.37
C HIS A 159 -4.78 3.50 8.72
N ARG A 160 -3.86 2.57 8.90
CA ARG A 160 -2.42 2.81 8.98
C ARG A 160 -1.76 1.87 8.00
N ALA A 161 -0.92 2.42 7.13
CA ALA A 161 -0.49 1.73 5.92
C ALA A 161 0.13 0.35 6.20
N MET A 162 1.04 0.24 7.18
CA MET A 162 1.67 -1.06 7.49
C MET A 162 0.70 -2.07 8.12
N GLY A 163 -0.32 -1.59 8.85
CA GLY A 163 -1.38 -2.44 9.38
C GLY A 163 -2.23 -3.01 8.25
N ASP A 164 -2.62 -2.17 7.29
CA ASP A 164 -3.46 -2.54 6.15
C ASP A 164 -2.71 -3.44 5.15
N VAL A 165 -1.39 -3.26 4.98
CA VAL A 165 -0.51 -4.21 4.26
C VAL A 165 -0.57 -5.60 4.88
N LYS A 166 -0.41 -5.71 6.21
CA LYS A 166 -0.42 -7.00 6.92
C LYS A 166 -1.78 -7.67 6.82
N ASP A 167 -2.85 -6.90 6.99
CA ASP A 167 -4.22 -7.40 6.79
C ASP A 167 -4.45 -7.90 5.36
N SER A 168 -3.89 -7.23 4.34
CA SER A 168 -4.01 -7.64 2.94
C SER A 168 -3.30 -8.97 2.67
N ILE A 169 -2.13 -9.19 3.28
CA ILE A 169 -1.37 -10.45 3.19
C ILE A 169 -2.16 -11.58 3.84
N GLU A 170 -2.66 -11.37 5.06
CA GLU A 170 -3.45 -12.37 5.78
C GLU A 170 -4.79 -12.65 5.11
N GLU A 171 -5.45 -11.65 4.51
CA GLU A 171 -6.67 -11.83 3.71
C GLU A 171 -6.41 -12.69 2.47
N LEU A 172 -5.30 -12.49 1.76
CA LEU A 172 -4.98 -13.30 0.57
C LEU A 172 -4.57 -14.74 0.92
N LYS A 173 -3.94 -14.93 2.07
CA LYS A 173 -3.49 -16.24 2.55
C LYS A 173 -4.65 -17.17 2.95
N TYR A 174 -5.79 -16.59 3.32
CA TYR A 174 -7.00 -17.29 3.75
C TYR A 174 -7.85 -17.76 2.56
#